data_AF-A0AAT9HMV8-F1
#
_entry.id   AF-A0AAT9HMV8-F1
#
_cell.length_a   1.000
_cell.length_b   1.000
_cell.length_c   1.000
_cell.angle_alpha   90.00
_cell.angle_beta   90.00
_cell.angle_gamma   90.00
#
_symmetry.space_group_name_H-M   'P 1'
#
loop_
_entity.id
_entity.type
_entity.pdbx_description
1 polymer ?
#
loop_
_entity_poly.entity_id
_entity_poly.type
_entity_poly.pdbx_seq_one_letter_code
_entity_poly.pdbx_strand_id
1 'polypeptide(L)'
;MEGHTACVVSVGSGIRSENQRGRFVLVPDPKAVRQLLTLYATLRIAQAERYSLHAARELEGVCDALCATMGASGVHEAIVLADALLDQARTPDAEEEGGLSLAV
;
A
#
# COMPACT_ATOMS: atom_id res chain seq x y z
N MET A 1 19.48 4.00 20.10
CA MET A 1 18.00 4.06 20.12
C MET A 1 17.54 4.54 18.76
N GLU A 2 17.37 3.57 17.87
CA GLU A 2 16.37 3.45 16.81
C GLU A 2 15.52 4.71 16.53
N GLY A 3 15.59 5.22 15.30
CA GLY A 3 14.74 6.33 14.86
C GLY A 3 14.82 6.53 13.35
N HIS A 4 14.20 5.61 12.61
CA HIS A 4 13.92 5.64 11.18
C HIS A 4 13.88 7.06 10.57
N THR A 5 14.98 7.50 9.97
CA THR A 5 14.97 8.64 9.04
C THR A 5 15.35 8.13 7.67
N ALA A 6 14.33 7.86 6.85
CA ALA A 6 14.35 7.97 5.39
C ALA A 6 12.96 7.63 4.80
N CYS A 7 11.93 8.33 5.25
CA CYS A 7 10.91 8.80 4.30
C CYS A 7 10.89 10.32 4.45
N VAL A 8 12.04 10.94 4.21
CA VAL A 8 12.05 12.37 3.89
C VAL A 8 11.41 12.48 2.52
N VAL A 9 10.07 12.53 2.49
CA VAL A 9 9.37 13.05 1.33
C VAL A 9 9.93 14.45 1.17
N SER A 10 10.85 14.62 0.23
CA SER A 10 11.28 15.93 -0.22
C SER A 10 10.05 16.58 -0.84
N VAL A 11 9.24 17.23 0.00
CA VAL A 11 8.29 18.24 -0.40
C VAL A 11 9.10 19.46 -0.84
N GLY A 12 9.64 19.34 -2.05
CA GLY A 12 10.60 20.27 -2.62
C GLY A 12 10.21 20.66 -4.04
N SER A 13 9.07 21.34 -4.16
CA SER A 13 8.84 22.46 -5.07
C SER A 13 8.94 22.22 -6.59
N GLY A 14 7.81 22.43 -7.29
CA GLY A 14 7.87 22.90 -8.68
C GLY A 14 6.87 22.31 -9.66
N ILE A 15 5.59 22.27 -9.34
CA ILE A 15 4.54 22.92 -10.15
C ILE A 15 3.23 22.88 -9.36
N ARG A 16 2.88 24.04 -8.81
CA ARG A 16 1.47 24.38 -8.59
C ARG A 16 0.83 24.38 -9.98
N SER A 17 0.19 23.28 -10.35
CA SER A 17 -0.73 23.25 -11.49
C SER A 17 -2.12 23.10 -10.93
N GLU A 18 -2.86 24.21 -10.99
CA GLU A 18 -4.26 24.36 -10.64
C GLU A 18 -5.12 23.49 -11.57
N ASN A 19 -5.14 22.18 -11.35
CA ASN A 19 -6.13 21.28 -11.94
C ASN A 19 -6.63 20.26 -10.91
N GLN A 20 -7.13 20.78 -9.78
CA GLN A 20 -7.89 20.01 -8.79
C GLN A 20 -9.36 19.79 -9.25
N ARG A 21 -9.64 19.76 -10.56
CA ARG A 21 -11.01 19.76 -11.11
C ARG A 21 -11.49 18.43 -11.68
N GLY A 22 -10.66 17.39 -11.57
CA GLY A 22 -11.07 16.02 -11.78
C GLY A 22 -10.34 15.17 -10.75
N ARG A 23 -10.93 15.00 -9.58
CA ARG A 23 -10.54 13.94 -8.65
C ARG A 23 -10.83 12.63 -9.37
N PHE A 24 -9.89 12.18 -10.20
CA PHE A 24 -9.84 10.79 -10.64
C PHE A 24 -9.58 10.01 -9.37
N VAL A 25 -10.65 9.65 -8.67
CA VAL A 25 -10.60 8.59 -7.68
C VAL A 25 -10.34 7.33 -8.49
N LEU A 26 -9.08 7.11 -8.83
CA LEU A 26 -8.60 5.81 -9.25
C LEU A 26 -8.82 4.96 -8.01
N VAL A 27 -9.99 4.32 -7.94
CA VAL A 27 -10.26 3.31 -6.93
C VAL A 27 -9.09 2.33 -7.04
N PRO A 28 -8.25 2.19 -6.00
CA PRO A 28 -7.09 1.33 -6.09
C PRO A 28 -7.59 -0.08 -6.42
N ASP A 29 -7.07 -0.66 -7.50
CA ASP A 29 -7.44 -2.02 -7.86
C ASP A 29 -6.95 -2.97 -6.76
N PRO A 30 -7.84 -3.72 -6.08
CA PRO A 30 -7.47 -4.52 -4.92
C PRO A 30 -6.48 -5.64 -5.28
N LYS A 31 -6.43 -6.07 -6.55
CA LYS A 31 -5.46 -7.07 -7.00
C LYS A 31 -4.07 -6.45 -7.17
N ALA A 32 -3.98 -5.25 -7.75
CA ALA A 32 -2.74 -4.50 -7.84
C ALA A 32 -2.17 -4.17 -6.44
N VAL A 33 -3.04 -3.76 -5.50
CA VAL A 33 -2.64 -3.49 -4.10
C VAL A 33 -2.10 -4.75 -3.42
N ARG A 34 -2.76 -5.91 -3.58
CA ARG A 34 -2.24 -7.20 -3.07
C ARG A 34 -0.88 -7.55 -3.64
N GLN A 35 -0.66 -7.32 -4.94
CA GLN A 35 0.63 -7.58 -5.59
C GLN A 35 1.72 -6.68 -5.01
N LEU A 36 1.44 -5.38 -4.81
CA LEU A 36 2.38 -4.46 -4.18
C LEU A 36 2.75 -4.90 -2.76
N LEU A 37 1.78 -5.30 -1.94
CA LEU A 37 2.05 -5.80 -0.58
C LEU A 37 2.88 -7.09 -0.58
N THR A 38 2.61 -8.00 -1.51
CA THR A 38 3.36 -9.26 -1.65
C THR A 38 4.82 -8.99 -2.05
N LEU A 39 5.03 -8.07 -3.00
CA LEU A 39 6.36 -7.64 -3.43
C LEU A 39 7.11 -6.94 -2.29
N TYR A 40 6.43 -6.05 -1.56
CA TYR A 40 6.97 -5.39 -0.37
C TYR A 40 7.46 -6.42 0.66
N ALA A 41 6.63 -7.41 1.00
CA ALA A 41 7.00 -8.46 1.96
C ALA A 41 8.20 -9.29 1.46
N THR A 42 8.21 -9.66 0.18
CA THR A 42 9.32 -10.42 -0.43
C THR A 42 10.64 -9.64 -0.36
N LEU A 43 10.62 -8.34 -0.71
CA LEU A 43 11.80 -7.48 -0.65
C LEU A 43 12.25 -7.24 0.80
N ARG A 44 11.31 -7.09 1.75
CA ARG A 44 11.60 -6.97 3.19
C ARG A 44 12.33 -8.21 3.72
N ILE A 45 11.89 -9.41 3.32
CA ILE A 45 12.52 -10.67 3.71
C ILE A 45 13.93 -10.75 3.12
N ALA A 46 14.08 -10.52 1.81
CA ALA A 46 15.39 -10.55 1.14
C ALA A 46 16.39 -9.55 1.75
N GLN A 47 15.93 -8.34 2.08
CA GLN A 47 16.73 -7.31 2.77
C GLN A 47 17.18 -7.77 4.17
N ALA A 48 16.30 -8.44 4.91
CA ALA A 48 16.60 -8.95 6.25
C ALA A 48 17.57 -10.15 6.22
N GLU A 49 17.48 -11.00 5.21
CA GLU A 49 18.39 -12.12 5.01
C GLU A 49 19.78 -11.66 4.59
N ARG A 50 19.85 -10.79 3.57
CA ARG A 50 21.10 -10.21 3.07
C ARG A 50 20.87 -8.79 2.59
N TYR A 51 21.32 -7.83 3.39
CA TYR A 51 21.26 -6.42 3.04
C TYR A 51 21.89 -6.16 1.67
N SER A 52 21.12 -5.58 0.76
CA SER A 52 21.55 -5.26 -0.60
C SER A 52 21.03 -3.88 -0.99
N LEU A 53 21.92 -2.99 -1.43
CA LEU A 53 21.56 -1.65 -1.89
C LEU A 53 20.56 -1.67 -3.05
N HIS A 54 20.56 -2.72 -3.87
CA HIS A 54 19.59 -2.89 -4.94
C HIS A 54 18.20 -3.17 -4.38
N ALA A 55 18.08 -4.14 -3.45
CA ALA A 55 16.82 -4.48 -2.81
C ALA A 55 16.26 -3.31 -1.96
N ALA A 56 17.14 -2.50 -1.36
CA ALA A 56 16.74 -1.29 -0.64
C ALA A 56 16.10 -0.25 -1.57
N ARG A 57 16.67 -0.02 -2.77
CA ARG A 57 16.10 0.90 -3.77
C ARG A 57 14.77 0.40 -4.32
N GLU A 58 14.67 -0.90 -4.63
CA GLU A 58 13.41 -1.48 -5.08
C GLU A 58 12.32 -1.37 -4.01
N LEU A 59 12.68 -1.61 -2.75
CA LEU A 59 11.76 -1.47 -1.63
C LEU A 59 11.28 -0.03 -1.45
N GLU A 60 12.16 0.96 -1.63
CA GLU A 60 11.80 2.38 -1.64
C GLU A 60 10.81 2.71 -2.77
N GLY A 61 11.05 2.18 -3.99
CA GLY A 61 10.12 2.33 -5.11
C GLY A 61 8.73 1.73 -4.85
N VAL A 62 8.68 0.55 -4.21
CA VAL A 62 7.41 -0.07 -3.80
C VAL A 62 6.72 0.74 -2.70
N CYS A 63 7.47 1.32 -1.75
CA CYS A 63 6.92 2.19 -0.72
C CYS A 63 6.31 3.47 -1.31
N ASP A 64 7.01 4.11 -2.25
CA ASP A 64 6.52 5.33 -2.93
C ASP A 64 5.24 5.05 -3.74
N ALA A 65 5.24 3.96 -4.53
CA ALA A 65 4.07 3.53 -5.28
C ALA A 65 2.87 3.22 -4.37
N LEU A 66 3.09 2.53 -3.24
CA LEU A 66 2.03 2.22 -2.27
C LEU A 66 1.50 3.51 -1.63
N CYS A 67 2.38 4.44 -1.26
CA CYS A 67 2.03 5.73 -0.66
C CYS A 67 1.18 6.57 -1.62
N ALA A 68 1.60 6.68 -2.88
CA ALA A 68 0.87 7.41 -3.93
C ALA A 68 -0.47 6.75 -4.26
N THR A 69 -0.51 5.42 -4.34
CA THR A 69 -1.74 4.65 -4.63
C THR A 69 -2.78 4.81 -3.52
N MET A 70 -2.34 4.80 -2.26
CA MET A 70 -3.23 4.91 -1.10
C MET A 70 -3.49 6.36 -0.68
N GLY A 71 -2.75 7.34 -1.22
CA GLY A 71 -2.80 8.72 -0.78
C GLY A 71 -2.30 8.92 0.66
N ALA A 72 -1.37 8.08 1.12
CA ALA A 72 -0.83 8.12 2.46
C ALA A 72 0.37 9.08 2.55
N SER A 73 0.76 9.44 3.78
CA SER A 73 1.99 10.22 4.03
C SER A 73 3.21 9.34 4.37
N GLY A 74 3.01 8.03 4.55
CA GLY A 74 4.10 7.09 4.80
C GLY A 74 3.68 5.63 4.62
N VAL A 75 4.68 4.74 4.54
CA VAL A 75 4.48 3.31 4.24
C VAL A 75 3.58 2.61 5.26
N HIS A 76 3.69 2.93 6.55
CA HIS A 76 2.87 2.28 7.58
C HIS A 76 1.38 2.64 7.43
N GLU A 77 1.09 3.93 7.23
CA GLU A 77 -0.26 4.41 6.96
C GLU A 77 -0.80 3.83 5.64
N ALA A 78 0.04 3.76 4.60
CA ALA A 78 -0.31 3.15 3.33
C ALA A 78 -0.70 1.66 3.49
N ILE A 79 0.02 0.90 4.31
CA ILE A 79 -0.28 -0.50 4.60
C ILE A 79 -1.63 -0.63 5.33
N VAL A 80 -1.89 0.20 6.33
CA VAL A 80 -3.17 0.18 7.08
C VAL A 80 -4.36 0.49 6.16
N LEU A 81 -4.24 1.52 5.31
CA LEU A 81 -5.26 1.86 4.33
C LEU A 81 -5.43 0.76 3.28
N ALA A 82 -4.34 0.14 2.83
CA ALA A 82 -4.37 -0.95 1.88
C ALA A 82 -5.08 -2.18 2.47
N ASP A 83 -4.75 -2.56 3.71
CA ASP A 83 -5.38 -3.69 4.39
C ASP A 83 -6.88 -3.46 4.57
N ALA A 84 -7.29 -2.26 5.02
CA ALA A 84 -8.70 -1.89 5.12
C ALA A 84 -9.42 -1.93 3.76
N LEU A 85 -8.75 -1.52 2.67
CA LEU A 85 -9.31 -1.63 1.32
C LEU A 85 -9.48 -3.10 0.90
N LEU A 86 -8.50 -3.94 1.20
CA LEU A 86 -8.52 -5.37 0.86
C LEU A 86 -9.53 -6.16 1.70
N ASP A 87 -9.77 -5.77 2.94
CA ASP A 87 -10.80 -6.31 3.82
C ASP A 87 -12.20 -5.97 3.30
N GLN A 88 -12.44 -4.70 2.96
CA GLN A 88 -13.68 -4.26 2.31
C GLN A 88 -13.94 -4.99 0.98
N ALA A 89 -12.90 -5.21 0.18
CA ALA A 89 -12.99 -5.97 -1.07
C ALA A 89 -13.17 -7.49 -0.85
N ARG A 90 -12.90 -8.00 0.36
CA ARG A 90 -13.07 -9.41 0.73
C ARG A 90 -14.47 -9.71 1.23
N THR A 91 -15.19 -8.73 1.75
CA THR A 91 -16.62 -8.80 2.02
C THR A 91 -17.42 -8.47 0.76
N PRO A 92 -17.81 -9.43 -0.09
CA PRO A 92 -19.02 -9.24 -0.85
C PRO A 92 -20.16 -9.18 0.17
N ASP A 93 -20.87 -8.05 0.20
CA ASP A 93 -22.22 -7.91 0.76
C ASP A 93 -22.63 -8.99 1.77
N ALA A 94 -22.30 -8.78 3.04
CA ALA A 94 -22.73 -9.65 4.13
C ALA A 94 -24.17 -9.35 4.55
N GLU A 95 -25.08 -9.09 3.61
CA GLU A 95 -26.52 -8.95 3.85
C GLU A 95 -27.34 -9.68 2.76
N GLU A 96 -27.06 -10.95 2.46
CA GLU A 96 -28.13 -11.90 2.11
C GLU A 96 -27.81 -13.33 2.55
N GLU A 97 -28.61 -13.78 3.52
CA GLU A 97 -28.94 -15.14 3.93
C GLU A 97 -28.52 -16.29 2.98
N GLY A 98 -27.74 -17.26 3.49
CA GLY A 98 -27.31 -18.39 2.65
C GLY A 98 -26.53 -19.52 3.33
N GLY A 99 -27.03 -20.00 4.48
CA GLY A 99 -26.88 -21.39 4.94
C GLY A 99 -25.50 -22.06 4.89
N LEU A 100 -24.66 -21.82 5.91
CA LEU A 100 -23.60 -22.77 6.29
C LEU A 100 -24.09 -23.59 7.47
N SER A 101 -24.95 -24.57 7.20
CA SER A 101 -25.27 -25.61 8.17
C SER A 101 -24.01 -26.47 8.37
N LEU A 102 -23.28 -26.20 9.44
CA LEU A 102 -22.16 -27.01 9.90
C LEU A 102 -22.72 -28.29 10.52
N ALA A 103 -22.87 -29.36 9.72
CA ALA A 103 -23.09 -30.69 10.24
C ALA A 103 -21.74 -31.31 10.62
N VAL A 104 -21.57 -31.49 11.93
CA VAL A 104 -20.52 -32.27 12.62
C VAL A 104 -20.73 -33.77 12.41
#